data_AF-A0A1U7UCG5-F1
#
_entry.id   AF-A0A1U7UCG5-F1
#
_cell.length_a   1.000
_cell.length_b   1.000
_cell.length_c   1.000
_cell.angle_alpha   90.00
_cell.angle_beta   90.00
_cell.angle_gamma   90.00
#
_symmetry.space_group_name_H-M   'P 1'
#
loop_
_entity.id
_entity.type
_entity.pdbx_description
1 polymer ?
#
loop_
_entity_poly.entity_id
_entity_poly.type
_entity_poly.pdbx_seq_one_letter_code
_entity_poly.pdbx_strand_id
1 'polypeptide(L)'
;MHGKAITVLEMDHPIVEFLTLCETPYPNEFQEPYAVVVLLEKDLIVVDLTQSNFPIFENPYPMDIHESPVTCTAYFADCPPDLILVLYSIGVKHKKQGYSNKEWPISGGAWNLGAQTYPEIIITGHADGSIKFWDASAITLQMLYKLKTSKVFEKQKLGDGKQTCEIVEEDPFAIQMIYWCPESRIFCVSGVSAYVIIYKFSRHEITTEIVSLEVRLQYDVEDIITPEPETSPPFPDLSSQLPSRSLSGSTNTVASEGVTKDSIPCLNVKTRPVRMPPGYQAELVIQLVWVDGEPPQQITSLAVSSAYGM
;
A
#
# COMPACT_ATOMS: atom_id res chain seq x y z
N MET A 1 1.49 26.88 -42.52
CA MET A 1 0.23 26.08 -42.42
C MET A 1 0.61 24.61 -42.40
N HIS A 2 0.75 24.00 -41.23
CA HIS A 2 0.85 22.55 -41.11
C HIS A 2 -0.53 21.95 -41.43
N GLY A 3 -0.63 21.25 -42.57
CA GLY A 3 -1.58 20.17 -42.89
C GLY A 3 -3.09 20.40 -42.72
N LYS A 4 -3.88 20.03 -43.74
CA LYS A 4 -5.35 19.87 -43.65
C LYS A 4 -5.78 18.66 -42.78
N ALA A 5 -5.13 18.42 -41.65
CA ALA A 5 -5.41 17.30 -40.77
C ALA A 5 -5.84 17.84 -39.40
N ILE A 6 -7.01 17.41 -38.95
CA ILE A 6 -7.52 17.69 -37.61
C ILE A 6 -7.32 16.41 -36.80
N THR A 7 -6.62 16.52 -35.68
CA THR A 7 -6.46 15.43 -34.72
C THR A 7 -7.06 15.86 -33.40
N VAL A 8 -7.89 14.99 -32.82
CA VAL A 8 -8.49 15.19 -31.50
C VAL A 8 -7.70 14.36 -30.51
N LEU A 9 -7.17 15.00 -29.47
CA LEU A 9 -6.47 14.35 -28.37
C LEU A 9 -7.44 14.25 -27.18
N GLU A 10 -7.73 13.03 -26.76
CA GLU A 10 -8.56 12.74 -25.59
C GLU A 10 -7.67 12.65 -24.34
N MET A 11 -8.11 13.26 -23.25
CA MET A 11 -7.36 13.32 -21.99
C MET A 11 -8.07 12.51 -20.91
N ASP A 12 -7.31 11.82 -20.07
CA ASP A 12 -7.84 10.95 -19.01
C ASP A 12 -8.50 11.73 -17.85
N HIS A 13 -8.21 13.04 -17.76
CA HIS A 13 -8.70 13.93 -16.71
C HIS A 13 -9.16 15.27 -17.31
N PRO A 14 -10.06 16.00 -16.62
CA PRO A 14 -10.50 17.31 -17.08
C PRO A 14 -9.32 18.27 -17.27
N ILE A 15 -9.35 19.01 -18.38
CA ILE A 15 -8.34 20.02 -18.72
C ILE A 15 -8.58 21.25 -17.85
N VAL A 16 -7.54 21.67 -17.13
CA VAL A 16 -7.52 22.94 -16.39
C VAL A 16 -7.06 24.06 -17.31
N GLU A 17 -5.91 23.89 -17.96
CA GLU A 17 -5.32 24.87 -18.89
C GLU A 17 -4.33 24.19 -19.85
N PHE A 18 -4.03 24.82 -20.98
CA PHE A 18 -2.97 24.37 -21.87
C PHE A 18 -2.25 25.56 -22.52
N LEU A 19 -0.98 25.36 -22.85
CA LEU A 19 -0.14 26.35 -23.53
C LEU A 19 0.75 25.69 -24.58
N THR A 20 1.13 26.44 -25.60
CA THR A 20 2.07 25.99 -26.64
C THR A 20 3.49 26.44 -26.31
N LEU A 21 4.46 25.54 -26.43
CA LEU A 21 5.88 25.88 -26.39
C LEU A 21 6.37 26.17 -27.80
N CYS A 22 6.91 27.37 -28.01
CA CYS A 22 7.47 27.83 -29.26
C CYS A 22 9.01 27.92 -29.15
N GLU A 23 9.71 27.77 -30.28
CA GLU A 23 11.18 27.90 -30.31
C GLU A 23 11.70 29.25 -29.81
N THR A 24 10.89 30.30 -29.96
CA THR A 24 11.22 31.67 -29.54
C THR A 24 10.21 32.19 -28.52
N PRO A 25 10.67 32.88 -27.46
CA PRO A 25 9.79 33.54 -26.49
C PRO A 25 9.21 34.86 -27.02
N TYR A 26 9.69 35.37 -28.16
CA TYR A 26 9.33 36.70 -28.66
C TYR A 26 8.08 36.64 -29.55
N PRO A 27 6.95 37.29 -29.18
CA PRO A 27 5.69 37.21 -29.96
C PRO A 27 5.77 37.80 -31.37
N ASN A 28 6.76 38.68 -31.61
CA ASN A 28 6.96 39.35 -32.90
C ASN A 28 7.71 38.47 -33.90
N GLU A 29 8.31 37.37 -33.44
CA GLU A 29 8.96 36.40 -34.30
C GLU A 29 7.99 35.31 -34.75
N PHE A 30 8.36 34.60 -35.81
CA PHE A 30 7.54 33.50 -36.33
C PHE A 30 7.35 32.43 -35.23
N GLN A 31 6.09 32.20 -34.86
CA GLN A 31 5.75 31.24 -33.83
C GLN A 31 5.72 29.84 -34.43
N GLU A 32 6.73 29.03 -34.09
CA GLU A 32 6.81 27.63 -34.46
C GLU A 32 6.61 26.76 -33.20
N PRO A 33 5.37 26.33 -32.91
CA PRO A 33 5.08 25.54 -31.73
C PRO A 33 5.60 24.11 -31.92
N TYR A 34 6.45 23.65 -31.00
CA TYR A 34 7.03 22.31 -31.04
C TYR A 34 6.42 21.36 -29.99
N ALA A 35 5.70 21.89 -29.01
CA ALA A 35 4.99 21.11 -28.01
C ALA A 35 3.74 21.82 -27.46
N VAL A 36 2.82 21.05 -26.89
CA VAL A 36 1.70 21.58 -26.08
C VAL A 36 1.83 21.02 -24.67
N VAL A 37 1.87 21.90 -23.68
CA VAL A 37 1.77 21.54 -22.26
C VAL A 37 0.30 21.61 -21.88
N VAL A 38 -0.24 20.55 -21.30
CA VAL A 38 -1.64 20.48 -20.85
C VAL A 38 -1.63 20.15 -19.37
N LEU A 39 -2.16 21.06 -18.57
CA LEU A 39 -2.42 20.85 -17.16
C LEU A 39 -3.80 20.22 -17.00
N LEU A 40 -3.85 19.04 -16.39
CA LEU A 40 -5.06 18.32 -16.04
C LEU A 40 -5.29 18.42 -14.53
N GLU A 41 -6.51 18.13 -14.06
CA GLU A 41 -6.82 18.17 -12.62
C GLU A 41 -5.91 17.28 -11.75
N LYS A 42 -5.36 16.21 -12.32
CA LYS A 42 -4.59 15.19 -11.60
C LYS A 42 -3.25 14.83 -12.25
N ASP A 43 -2.88 15.51 -13.33
CA ASP A 43 -1.69 15.16 -14.11
C ASP A 43 -1.18 16.35 -14.94
N LEU A 44 0.07 16.26 -15.42
CA LEU A 44 0.69 17.20 -16.34
C LEU A 44 1.26 16.42 -17.53
N ILE A 45 0.70 16.69 -18.71
CA ILE A 45 1.16 16.05 -19.95
C ILE A 45 1.79 17.08 -20.87
N VAL A 46 2.79 16.65 -21.64
CA VAL A 46 3.41 17.46 -22.69
C VAL A 46 3.39 16.66 -23.97
N VAL A 47 2.77 17.20 -25.01
CA VAL A 47 2.59 16.55 -26.32
C VAL A 47 3.61 17.09 -27.30
N ASP A 48 4.35 16.21 -27.99
CA ASP A 48 5.30 16.55 -29.04
C ASP A 48 4.58 16.82 -30.36
N LEU A 49 4.64 18.07 -30.84
CA LEU A 49 4.00 18.48 -32.09
C LEU A 49 4.87 18.20 -33.33
N THR A 50 6.13 17.83 -33.14
CA THR A 50 7.10 17.65 -34.23
C THR A 50 7.12 16.23 -34.79
N GLN A 51 6.54 15.27 -34.08
CA GLN A 51 6.48 13.87 -34.48
C GLN A 51 5.09 13.48 -34.95
N SER A 52 5.04 12.56 -35.93
CA SER A 52 3.78 11.94 -36.34
C SER A 52 3.11 11.25 -35.16
N ASN A 53 1.78 11.31 -35.08
CA ASN A 53 0.95 10.75 -34.01
C ASN A 53 1.02 11.48 -32.66
N PHE A 54 1.70 12.62 -32.59
CA PHE A 54 1.71 13.49 -31.40
C PHE A 54 2.02 12.75 -30.09
N PRO A 55 3.18 12.07 -29.98
CA PRO A 55 3.53 11.32 -28.79
C PRO A 55 3.76 12.24 -27.59
N ILE A 56 3.63 11.71 -26.37
CA ILE A 56 3.80 12.46 -25.13
C ILE A 56 5.29 12.45 -24.73
N PHE A 57 5.84 13.53 -24.20
CA PHE A 57 7.16 13.53 -23.56
C PHE A 57 7.12 12.76 -22.24
N GLU A 58 8.15 11.98 -21.96
CA GLU A 58 8.28 11.31 -20.65
C GLU A 58 8.54 12.37 -19.58
N ASN A 59 7.59 12.57 -18.66
CA ASN A 59 7.76 13.48 -17.53
C ASN A 59 8.83 12.89 -16.59
N PRO A 60 9.95 13.58 -16.34
CA PRO A 60 11.01 13.09 -15.44
C PRO A 60 10.62 13.20 -13.95
N TYR A 61 9.51 13.89 -13.64
CA TYR A 61 9.01 14.10 -12.29
C TYR A 61 7.55 13.59 -12.14
N PRO A 62 7.22 12.35 -12.57
CA PRO A 62 5.86 11.87 -12.48
C PRO A 62 5.54 11.57 -11.02
N MET A 63 4.61 12.32 -10.43
CA MET A 63 4.21 12.17 -9.04
C MET A 63 2.87 11.44 -8.94
N ASP A 64 2.86 10.18 -9.35
CA ASP A 64 1.67 9.30 -9.35
C ASP A 64 1.28 8.80 -7.94
N ILE A 65 1.60 9.58 -6.90
CA ILE A 65 1.39 9.18 -5.50
C ILE A 65 -0.11 9.02 -5.19
N HIS A 66 -0.98 9.75 -5.88
CA HIS A 66 -2.43 9.78 -5.69
C HIS A 66 -3.22 8.85 -6.62
N GLU A 67 -2.56 7.95 -7.37
CA GLU A 67 -3.27 6.90 -8.15
C GLU A 67 -4.25 6.10 -7.27
N SER A 68 -3.90 5.92 -5.99
CA SER A 68 -4.72 5.32 -4.95
C SER A 68 -4.44 6.05 -3.63
N PRO A 69 -5.44 6.25 -2.76
CA PRO A 69 -5.25 6.92 -1.47
C PRO A 69 -4.08 6.34 -0.69
N VAL A 70 -3.18 7.22 -0.21
CA VAL A 70 -2.07 6.81 0.66
C VAL A 70 -2.63 6.52 2.05
N THR A 71 -2.37 5.33 2.56
CA THR A 71 -2.88 4.85 3.85
C THR A 71 -1.81 4.82 4.94
N CYS A 72 -0.54 4.63 4.55
CA CYS A 72 0.60 4.75 5.46
C CYS A 72 1.85 5.26 4.73
N THR A 73 2.80 5.82 5.47
CA THR A 73 4.08 6.29 4.92
C THR A 73 5.20 6.00 5.93
N ALA A 74 6.38 5.65 5.43
CA ALA A 74 7.60 5.53 6.23
C ALA A 74 8.78 6.17 5.51
N TYR A 75 9.69 6.76 6.28
CA TYR A 75 10.90 7.43 5.80
C TYR A 75 12.13 6.76 6.41
N PHE A 76 13.14 6.54 5.57
CA PHE A 76 14.37 5.85 5.93
C PHE A 76 15.56 6.69 5.45
N ALA A 77 16.34 7.22 6.40
CA ALA A 77 17.60 7.89 6.15
C ALA A 77 18.77 6.90 6.18
N ASP A 78 19.96 7.36 5.77
CA ASP A 78 21.22 6.59 5.83
C ASP A 78 21.14 5.18 5.21
N CYS A 79 20.34 5.03 4.15
CA CYS A 79 20.14 3.73 3.52
C CYS A 79 21.44 3.22 2.86
N PRO A 80 21.63 1.88 2.76
CA PRO A 80 22.77 1.31 2.04
C PRO A 80 22.96 1.90 0.63
N PRO A 81 24.21 2.20 0.22
CA PRO A 81 24.51 2.96 -1.01
C PRO A 81 24.06 2.27 -2.30
N ASP A 82 23.87 0.94 -2.30
CA ASP A 82 23.44 0.21 -3.49
C ASP A 82 21.91 0.17 -3.68
N LEU A 83 21.13 0.66 -2.70
CA LEU A 83 19.70 0.38 -2.61
C LEU A 83 18.89 1.09 -3.70
N ILE A 84 19.19 2.36 -3.97
CA ILE A 84 18.56 3.12 -5.07
C ILE A 84 18.83 2.44 -6.40
N LEU A 85 20.08 2.11 -6.68
CA LEU A 85 20.48 1.47 -7.94
C LEU A 85 19.78 0.12 -8.13
N VAL A 86 19.73 -0.68 -7.06
CA VAL A 86 19.09 -1.99 -7.09
C VAL A 86 17.59 -1.87 -7.30
N LEU A 87 16.89 -1.03 -6.53
CA LEU A 87 15.45 -0.84 -6.65
C LEU A 87 15.07 -0.25 -8.01
N TYR A 88 15.82 0.75 -8.49
CA TYR A 88 15.65 1.30 -9.82
C TYR A 88 15.77 0.19 -10.88
N SER A 89 16.84 -0.62 -10.84
CA SER A 89 17.09 -1.65 -11.86
C SER A 89 15.96 -2.68 -12.00
N ILE A 90 15.27 -3.01 -10.91
CA ILE A 90 14.15 -3.96 -10.92
C ILE A 90 12.79 -3.28 -11.16
N GLY A 91 12.66 -1.99 -10.85
CA GLY A 91 11.41 -1.25 -10.99
C GLY A 91 11.28 -0.51 -12.32
N VAL A 92 12.38 -0.35 -13.06
CA VAL A 92 12.37 0.15 -14.45
C VAL A 92 11.44 -0.76 -15.27
N LYS A 93 10.31 -0.18 -15.66
CA LYS A 93 9.50 -0.72 -16.73
C LYS A 93 10.14 -0.24 -18.03
N HIS A 94 10.48 -1.16 -18.93
CA HIS A 94 11.01 -0.79 -20.25
C HIS A 94 10.11 0.28 -20.89
N LYS A 95 10.73 1.30 -21.51
CA LYS A 95 10.06 2.44 -22.14
C LYS A 95 8.81 1.97 -22.88
N LYS A 96 7.65 2.51 -22.51
CA LYS A 96 6.39 2.20 -23.21
C LYS A 96 6.50 2.73 -24.63
N GLN A 97 6.03 1.97 -25.62
CA GLN A 97 5.77 2.51 -26.95
C GLN A 97 4.80 3.71 -26.82
N GLY A 98 5.05 4.80 -27.55
CA GLY A 98 4.17 5.97 -27.58
C GLY A 98 4.72 7.25 -26.93
N TYR A 99 5.90 7.21 -26.31
CA TYR A 99 6.59 8.43 -25.85
C TYR A 99 7.46 9.05 -26.95
N SER A 100 7.63 10.36 -26.89
CA SER A 100 8.59 11.09 -27.71
C SER A 100 10.02 10.62 -27.40
N ASN A 101 10.86 10.56 -28.43
CA ASN A 101 12.29 10.29 -28.29
C ASN A 101 13.12 11.53 -27.93
N LYS A 102 12.49 12.71 -27.81
CA LYS A 102 13.14 13.96 -27.43
C LYS A 102 13.21 14.12 -25.91
N GLU A 103 14.12 15.00 -25.47
CA GLU A 103 14.26 15.35 -24.06
C GLU A 103 13.08 16.19 -23.57
N TRP A 104 12.84 16.12 -22.26
CA TRP A 104 11.79 16.88 -21.60
C TRP A 104 11.97 18.39 -21.84
N PRO A 105 10.96 19.11 -22.38
CA PRO A 105 11.17 20.47 -22.87
C PRO A 105 11.12 21.56 -21.80
N ILE A 106 10.70 21.24 -20.57
CA ILE A 106 10.62 22.20 -19.46
C ILE A 106 11.86 22.01 -18.57
N SER A 107 12.98 22.60 -19.00
CA SER A 107 14.32 22.44 -18.42
C SER A 107 14.94 23.74 -17.92
N GLY A 108 14.13 24.78 -17.69
CA GLY A 108 14.60 26.07 -17.21
C GLY A 108 15.21 26.02 -15.80
N GLY A 109 16.22 26.85 -15.57
CA GLY A 109 16.93 26.95 -14.29
C GLY A 109 18.15 26.02 -14.17
N ALA A 110 18.92 26.17 -13.09
CA ALA A 110 20.04 25.32 -12.75
C ALA A 110 20.03 25.02 -11.24
N TRP A 111 20.20 23.74 -10.89
CA TRP A 111 20.25 23.30 -9.50
C TRP A 111 21.71 23.29 -9.02
N ASN A 112 22.03 24.11 -8.03
CA ASN A 112 23.31 24.08 -7.34
C ASN A 112 23.14 23.40 -5.98
N LEU A 113 22.75 22.12 -5.97
CA LEU A 113 22.71 21.35 -4.72
C LEU A 113 24.08 20.74 -4.43
N GLY A 114 24.53 20.84 -3.18
CA GLY A 114 25.61 19.99 -2.68
C GLY A 114 25.19 18.52 -2.76
N ALA A 115 26.14 17.62 -2.99
CA ALA A 115 25.84 16.20 -3.01
C ALA A 115 25.33 15.76 -1.63
N GLN A 116 24.04 15.43 -1.54
CA GLN A 116 23.52 14.60 -0.45
C GLN A 116 24.37 13.32 -0.40
N THR A 117 24.95 13.03 0.76
CA THR A 117 26.01 12.02 0.87
C THR A 117 25.48 10.61 1.05
N TYR A 118 24.21 10.46 1.45
CA TYR A 118 23.61 9.16 1.72
C TYR A 118 22.23 9.02 1.05
N PRO A 119 21.86 7.82 0.59
CA PRO A 119 20.52 7.53 0.08
C PRO A 119 19.43 7.71 1.13
N GLU A 120 18.32 8.32 0.73
CA GLU A 120 17.10 8.46 1.51
C GLU A 120 15.92 7.87 0.75
N ILE A 121 15.07 7.10 1.43
CA ILE A 121 13.93 6.41 0.80
C ILE A 121 12.65 6.70 1.56
N ILE A 122 11.61 7.07 0.80
CA ILE A 122 10.23 7.10 1.29
C ILE A 122 9.51 5.87 0.75
N ILE A 123 8.70 5.22 1.60
CA ILE A 123 7.81 4.13 1.20
C ILE A 123 6.37 4.55 1.51
N THR A 124 5.49 4.44 0.52
CA THR A 124 4.06 4.70 0.67
C THR A 124 3.27 3.41 0.49
N GLY A 125 2.34 3.14 1.40
CA GLY A 125 1.31 2.11 1.27
C GLY A 125 -0.01 2.75 0.84
N HIS A 126 -0.79 2.03 0.03
CA HIS A 126 -2.01 2.55 -0.59
C HIS A 126 -3.23 1.66 -0.32
N ALA A 127 -4.42 2.23 -0.50
CA ALA A 127 -5.69 1.53 -0.36
C ALA A 127 -5.84 0.34 -1.35
N ASP A 128 -5.30 0.45 -2.57
CA ASP A 128 -5.35 -0.65 -3.55
C ASP A 128 -4.38 -1.83 -3.24
N GLY A 129 -3.69 -1.78 -2.10
CA GLY A 129 -2.66 -2.75 -1.71
C GLY A 129 -1.35 -2.62 -2.48
N SER A 130 -1.14 -1.51 -3.20
CA SER A 130 0.16 -1.19 -3.75
C SER A 130 1.06 -0.52 -2.73
N ILE A 131 2.36 -0.74 -2.89
CA ILE A 131 3.42 -0.14 -2.09
C ILE A 131 4.44 0.44 -3.06
N LYS A 132 4.80 1.71 -2.90
CA LYS A 132 5.74 2.41 -3.79
C LYS A 132 6.96 2.86 -2.98
N PHE A 133 8.13 2.59 -3.52
CA PHE A 133 9.42 3.03 -3.00
C PHE A 133 9.85 4.25 -3.82
N TRP A 134 10.27 5.31 -3.14
CA TRP A 134 10.61 6.59 -3.73
C TRP A 134 12.02 7.01 -3.31
N ASP A 135 12.81 7.46 -4.28
CA ASP A 135 14.08 8.14 -4.01
C ASP A 135 13.79 9.54 -3.48
N ALA A 136 14.19 9.77 -2.23
CA ALA A 136 14.05 11.04 -1.53
C ALA A 136 15.41 11.73 -1.30
N SER A 137 16.48 11.23 -1.93
CA SER A 137 17.85 11.72 -1.71
C SER A 137 18.13 13.09 -2.33
N ALA A 138 17.26 13.55 -3.23
CA ALA A 138 17.38 14.81 -3.94
C ALA A 138 16.08 15.61 -3.86
N ILE A 139 16.03 16.75 -4.55
CA ILE A 139 14.84 17.62 -4.58
C ILE A 139 13.65 17.00 -5.33
N THR A 140 13.90 15.99 -6.16
CA THR A 140 12.90 15.28 -6.96
C THR A 140 12.54 13.97 -6.30
N LEU A 141 11.25 13.66 -6.24
CA LEU A 141 10.77 12.37 -5.75
C LEU A 141 10.55 11.41 -6.92
N GLN A 142 11.42 10.41 -7.07
CA GLN A 142 11.34 9.44 -8.17
C GLN A 142 10.85 8.08 -7.67
N MET A 143 9.80 7.53 -8.26
CA MET A 143 9.37 6.16 -7.95
C MET A 143 10.43 5.16 -8.44
N LEU A 144 11.02 4.40 -7.52
CA LEU A 144 12.04 3.39 -7.79
C LEU A 144 11.42 2.02 -8.07
N TYR A 145 10.44 1.61 -7.27
CA TYR A 145 9.89 0.26 -7.30
C TYR A 145 8.43 0.23 -6.81
N LYS A 146 7.58 -0.60 -7.44
CA LYS A 146 6.17 -0.81 -7.07
C LYS A 146 5.91 -2.28 -6.75
N LEU A 147 5.50 -2.56 -5.52
CA LEU A 147 5.04 -3.85 -5.05
C LEU A 147 3.50 -3.87 -4.98
N LYS A 148 2.86 -5.03 -5.12
CA LYS A 148 1.41 -5.22 -4.94
C LYS A 148 1.13 -6.46 -4.11
N THR A 149 0.47 -6.30 -2.97
CA THR A 149 0.13 -7.41 -2.04
C THR A 149 -0.93 -8.33 -2.64
N SER A 150 -1.85 -7.81 -3.45
CA SER A 150 -2.87 -8.58 -4.18
C SER A 150 -2.31 -9.73 -5.04
N LYS A 151 -1.02 -9.72 -5.38
CA LYS A 151 -0.36 -10.85 -6.08
C LYS A 151 -0.23 -12.11 -5.22
N VAL A 152 -0.27 -11.99 -3.90
CA VAL A 152 -0.15 -13.09 -2.93
C VAL A 152 -1.47 -13.83 -2.72
N PHE A 153 -2.59 -13.13 -2.89
CA PHE A 153 -3.93 -13.66 -2.63
C PHE A 153 -4.63 -14.16 -3.89
N GLU A 154 -5.61 -15.04 -3.70
CA GLU A 154 -6.51 -15.48 -4.76
C GLU A 154 -7.38 -14.32 -5.23
N LYS A 155 -7.63 -14.24 -6.54
CA LYS A 155 -8.61 -13.28 -7.07
C LYS A 155 -10.01 -13.77 -6.68
N GLN A 156 -10.75 -12.96 -5.91
CA GLN A 156 -12.16 -13.24 -5.65
C GLN A 156 -12.92 -13.28 -6.98
N LYS A 157 -13.58 -14.41 -7.26
CA LYS A 157 -14.50 -14.51 -8.39
C LYS A 157 -15.82 -13.87 -7.97
N LEU A 158 -16.18 -12.78 -8.64
CA LEU A 158 -17.48 -12.14 -8.51
C LEU A 158 -18.55 -13.08 -9.10
N GLY A 159 -19.01 -14.08 -8.35
CA GLY A 159 -20.03 -15.01 -8.85
C GLY A 159 -20.29 -16.31 -8.08
N ASP A 160 -19.40 -16.77 -7.20
CA ASP A 160 -19.71 -17.94 -6.37
C ASP A 160 -20.43 -17.47 -5.09
N GLY A 161 -21.75 -17.62 -5.06
CA GLY A 161 -22.67 -17.24 -3.98
C GLY A 161 -22.47 -17.93 -2.63
N LYS A 162 -21.22 -18.24 -2.25
CA LYS A 162 -20.85 -18.35 -0.84
C LYS A 162 -20.91 -16.95 -0.28
N GLN A 163 -21.84 -16.72 0.67
CA GLN A 163 -21.92 -15.51 1.48
C GLN A 163 -20.52 -15.11 1.96
N THR A 164 -19.88 -14.20 1.22
CA THR A 164 -18.71 -13.46 1.65
C THR A 164 -19.12 -12.75 2.93
N CYS A 165 -18.31 -12.87 3.98
CA CYS A 165 -18.59 -12.21 5.25
C CYS A 165 -18.98 -10.74 5.01
N GLU A 166 -20.05 -10.28 5.65
CA GLU A 166 -20.66 -8.95 5.46
C GLU A 166 -19.71 -7.76 5.80
N ILE A 167 -18.46 -8.06 6.16
CA ILE A 167 -17.36 -7.13 6.36
C ILE A 167 -16.33 -7.34 5.22
N VAL A 168 -16.76 -7.20 3.96
CA VAL A 168 -15.78 -6.95 2.89
C VAL A 168 -15.50 -5.46 2.99
N GLU A 169 -14.40 -5.10 3.66
CA GLU A 169 -13.87 -3.73 3.61
C GLU A 169 -13.78 -3.30 2.13
N GLU A 170 -14.14 -2.04 1.84
CA GLU A 170 -14.18 -1.50 0.48
C GLU A 170 -12.86 -1.74 -0.28
N ASP A 171 -11.75 -1.74 0.46
CA ASP A 171 -10.40 -2.00 -0.01
C ASP A 171 -9.71 -3.08 0.85
N PRO A 172 -9.96 -4.38 0.63
CA PRO A 172 -9.47 -5.45 1.52
C PRO A 172 -7.94 -5.64 1.46
N PHE A 173 -7.28 -5.04 0.47
CA PHE A 173 -5.83 -5.05 0.34
C PHE A 173 -5.16 -3.80 0.92
N ALA A 174 -5.91 -2.82 1.44
CA ALA A 174 -5.34 -1.56 1.91
C ALA A 174 -4.21 -1.79 2.91
N ILE A 175 -3.09 -1.11 2.66
CA ILE A 175 -1.89 -1.25 3.49
C ILE A 175 -2.08 -0.45 4.77
N GLN A 176 -1.94 -1.09 5.92
CA GLN A 176 -2.13 -0.43 7.20
C GLN A 176 -0.80 0.04 7.79
N MET A 177 0.20 -0.83 7.82
CA MET A 177 1.53 -0.52 8.34
C MET A 177 2.61 -1.19 7.50
N ILE A 178 3.79 -0.59 7.53
CA ILE A 178 4.99 -1.11 6.88
C ILE A 178 6.15 -1.04 7.86
N TYR A 179 6.99 -2.07 7.82
CA TYR A 179 8.27 -2.10 8.51
C TYR A 179 9.33 -2.59 7.54
N TRP A 180 10.46 -1.92 7.48
CA TRP A 180 11.51 -2.24 6.54
C TRP A 180 12.88 -2.15 7.19
N CYS A 181 13.71 -3.17 7.02
CA CYS A 181 15.12 -3.13 7.37
C CYS A 181 15.96 -3.00 6.09
N PRO A 182 16.52 -1.80 5.80
CA PRO A 182 17.33 -1.57 4.60
C PRO A 182 18.56 -2.49 4.52
N GLU A 183 19.19 -2.82 5.65
CA GLU A 183 20.42 -3.61 5.73
C GLU A 183 20.17 -5.08 5.36
N SER A 184 19.16 -5.70 5.97
CA SER A 184 18.83 -7.10 5.71
C SER A 184 17.87 -7.28 4.53
N ARG A 185 17.29 -6.18 4.03
CA ARG A 185 16.27 -6.14 2.98
C ARG A 185 15.07 -7.05 3.27
N ILE A 186 14.70 -7.10 4.56
CA ILE A 186 13.47 -7.73 5.01
C ILE A 186 12.42 -6.63 5.04
N PHE A 187 11.26 -6.91 4.44
CA PHE A 187 10.16 -5.97 4.35
C PHE A 187 8.88 -6.63 4.84
N CYS A 188 8.23 -6.01 5.81
CA CYS A 188 7.04 -6.53 6.46
C CYS A 188 5.89 -5.55 6.27
N VAL A 189 4.72 -6.10 5.94
CA VAL A 189 3.55 -5.32 5.55
C VAL A 189 2.35 -5.87 6.29
N SER A 190 1.58 -5.02 6.96
CA SER A 190 0.23 -5.38 7.44
C SER A 190 -0.85 -4.73 6.59
N GLY A 191 -1.95 -5.44 6.39
CA GLY A 191 -3.13 -4.92 5.70
C GLY A 191 -4.37 -4.89 6.59
N VAL A 192 -5.35 -4.09 6.18
CA VAL A 192 -6.62 -3.87 6.91
C VAL A 192 -7.40 -5.16 7.16
N SER A 193 -7.37 -6.11 6.22
CA SER A 193 -7.95 -7.46 6.35
C SER A 193 -7.11 -8.42 7.22
N ALA A 194 -6.48 -7.88 8.26
CA ALA A 194 -5.80 -8.59 9.34
C ALA A 194 -4.75 -9.63 8.89
N TYR A 195 -3.98 -9.28 7.86
CA TYR A 195 -2.86 -10.08 7.38
C TYR A 195 -1.53 -9.36 7.57
N VAL A 196 -0.45 -10.14 7.71
CA VAL A 196 0.94 -9.69 7.65
C VAL A 196 1.66 -10.47 6.56
N ILE A 197 2.46 -9.80 5.72
CA ILE A 197 3.31 -10.44 4.72
C ILE A 197 4.76 -10.10 5.01
N ILE A 198 5.59 -11.12 5.14
CA ILE A 198 7.04 -11.00 5.21
C ILE A 198 7.60 -11.22 3.81
N TYR A 199 8.30 -10.20 3.31
CA TYR A 199 9.01 -10.21 2.05
C TYR A 199 10.51 -10.23 2.26
N LYS A 200 11.20 -10.93 1.37
CA LYS A 200 12.64 -10.92 1.26
C LYS A 200 13.05 -10.47 -0.13
N PHE A 201 14.06 -9.61 -0.18
CA PHE A 201 14.59 -9.12 -1.45
C PHE A 201 15.40 -10.20 -2.19
N SER A 202 15.16 -10.35 -3.49
CA SER A 202 15.94 -11.19 -4.40
C SER A 202 16.14 -10.51 -5.75
N ARG A 203 17.31 -10.67 -6.36
CA ARG A 203 17.58 -10.21 -7.74
C ARG A 203 17.15 -11.22 -8.80
N HIS A 204 16.73 -12.42 -8.38
CA HIS A 204 16.35 -13.50 -9.27
C HIS A 204 14.87 -13.78 -9.15
N GLU A 205 14.25 -14.04 -10.29
CA GLU A 205 12.89 -14.57 -10.31
C GLU A 205 12.86 -15.96 -9.68
N ILE A 206 11.82 -16.25 -8.90
CA ILE A 206 11.56 -17.57 -8.32
C ILE A 206 10.14 -18.01 -8.60
N THR A 207 9.90 -19.32 -8.64
CA THR A 207 8.56 -19.89 -8.59
C THR A 207 8.50 -20.83 -7.39
N THR A 208 7.73 -20.44 -6.37
CA THR A 208 7.62 -21.19 -5.10
C THR A 208 6.22 -21.06 -4.53
N GLU A 209 5.85 -21.99 -3.66
CA GLU A 209 4.65 -21.86 -2.83
C GLU A 209 4.89 -20.82 -1.74
N ILE A 210 3.82 -20.11 -1.37
CA ILE A 210 3.84 -19.10 -0.31
C ILE A 210 3.46 -19.80 0.99
N VAL A 211 4.31 -19.69 2.00
CA VAL A 211 3.99 -20.25 3.32
C VAL A 211 2.90 -19.40 3.95
N SER A 212 1.82 -20.04 4.44
CA SER A 212 0.73 -19.37 5.14
C SER A 212 0.64 -19.88 6.58
N LEU A 213 0.50 -18.96 7.54
CA LEU A 213 0.33 -19.23 8.95
C LEU A 213 -0.95 -18.55 9.43
N GLU A 214 -1.91 -19.34 9.89
CA GLU A 214 -3.13 -18.83 10.51
C GLU A 214 -2.96 -18.72 12.02
N VAL A 215 -3.27 -17.56 12.58
CA VAL A 215 -3.12 -17.25 14.00
C VAL A 215 -4.49 -16.96 14.60
N ARG A 216 -4.83 -17.71 15.65
CA ARG A 216 -6.03 -17.48 16.47
C ARG A 216 -5.63 -16.67 17.70
N LEU A 217 -6.12 -15.45 17.80
CA LEU A 217 -5.97 -14.64 19.02
C LEU A 217 -7.13 -14.98 19.95
N GLN A 218 -6.90 -15.91 20.88
CA GLN A 218 -7.81 -16.15 22.00
C GLN A 218 -7.38 -15.28 23.16
N TYR A 219 -8.31 -14.46 23.65
CA TYR A 219 -8.15 -13.75 24.91
C TYR A 219 -8.63 -14.70 26.00
N ASP A 220 -7.70 -15.37 26.69
CA ASP A 220 -8.04 -15.96 27.98
C ASP A 220 -8.31 -14.80 28.94
N VAL A 221 -9.59 -14.58 29.26
CA VAL A 221 -9.96 -13.77 30.42
C VAL A 221 -9.46 -14.58 31.62
N GLU A 222 -8.19 -14.47 31.98
CA GLU A 222 -7.76 -14.87 33.31
C GLU A 222 -8.65 -14.11 34.28
N ASP A 223 -9.44 -14.86 35.06
CA ASP A 223 -10.32 -14.33 36.09
C ASP A 223 -9.55 -13.26 36.84
N ILE A 224 -9.97 -12.00 36.71
CA ILE A 224 -9.45 -10.92 37.52
C ILE A 224 -9.73 -11.38 38.95
N ILE A 225 -8.67 -11.86 39.62
CA ILE A 225 -8.71 -12.17 41.04
C ILE A 225 -8.96 -10.83 41.70
N THR A 226 -10.24 -10.51 41.83
CA THR A 226 -10.71 -9.34 42.56
C THR A 226 -10.30 -9.67 43.98
N PRO A 227 -9.33 -8.98 44.59
CA PRO A 227 -8.91 -9.34 45.94
C PRO A 227 -10.15 -9.24 46.82
N GLU A 228 -10.57 -10.36 47.40
CA GLU A 228 -11.68 -10.37 48.35
C GLU A 228 -11.35 -9.33 49.43
N PRO A 229 -12.26 -8.38 49.73
CA PRO A 229 -12.03 -7.47 50.82
C PRO A 229 -11.91 -8.31 52.09
N GLU A 230 -10.75 -8.24 52.74
CA GLU A 230 -10.49 -8.93 54.00
C GLU A 230 -11.67 -8.68 54.96
N THR A 231 -12.28 -9.77 55.39
CA THR A 231 -13.41 -9.77 56.31
C THR A 231 -12.92 -9.33 57.69
N SER A 232 -13.01 -8.02 57.97
CA SER A 232 -12.92 -7.52 59.34
C SER A 232 -14.13 -8.03 60.14
N PRO A 233 -13.96 -8.51 61.40
CA PRO A 233 -15.06 -9.06 62.18
C PRO A 233 -16.08 -7.96 62.56
N PRO A 234 -17.37 -8.30 62.71
CA PRO A 234 -18.44 -7.32 62.87
C PRO A 234 -18.48 -6.75 64.30
N PHE A 235 -18.65 -5.43 64.40
CA PHE A 235 -19.09 -4.78 65.64
C PHE A 235 -20.63 -4.84 65.75
N PRO A 236 -21.20 -5.09 66.94
CA PRO A 236 -22.64 -5.09 67.14
C PRO A 236 -23.16 -3.65 67.33
N ASP A 237 -24.16 -3.21 66.55
CA ASP A 237 -25.58 -3.28 66.96
C ASP A 237 -26.55 -2.38 66.18
N LEU A 238 -27.78 -2.91 66.09
CA LEU A 238 -29.11 -2.31 66.01
C LEU A 238 -29.64 -1.52 64.77
N SER A 239 -30.46 -2.25 64.02
CA SER A 239 -31.79 -1.89 63.48
C SER A 239 -31.91 -1.06 62.18
N SER A 240 -32.39 -1.71 61.12
CA SER A 240 -33.72 -1.45 60.51
C SER A 240 -33.91 -2.26 59.19
N GLN A 241 -34.75 -3.29 59.32
CA GLN A 241 -35.74 -3.86 58.38
C GLN A 241 -35.70 -3.59 56.84
N LEU A 242 -35.81 -4.71 56.09
CA LEU A 242 -36.64 -5.03 54.88
C LEU A 242 -35.88 -5.55 53.62
N PRO A 243 -36.52 -6.40 52.76
CA PRO A 243 -36.01 -7.75 52.50
C PRO A 243 -35.57 -8.06 51.06
N SER A 244 -34.70 -9.08 50.97
CA SER A 244 -34.50 -10.09 49.92
C SER A 244 -34.93 -9.82 48.47
N ARG A 245 -33.97 -9.95 47.55
CA ARG A 245 -34.22 -10.58 46.24
C ARG A 245 -32.98 -11.31 45.72
N SER A 246 -32.99 -12.63 45.89
CA SER A 246 -32.18 -13.60 45.17
C SER A 246 -32.91 -14.03 43.89
N LEU A 247 -32.26 -13.92 42.73
CA LEU A 247 -32.60 -14.63 41.49
C LEU A 247 -31.25 -14.89 40.81
N SER A 248 -30.58 -16.03 41.03
CA SER A 248 -30.79 -17.33 40.35
C SER A 248 -30.87 -17.23 38.83
N GLY A 249 -29.76 -17.63 38.18
CA GLY A 249 -29.69 -18.42 36.95
C GLY A 249 -30.53 -18.02 35.76
N SER A 250 -29.86 -17.66 34.68
CA SER A 250 -30.35 -17.94 33.33
C SER A 250 -29.18 -18.29 32.42
N THR A 251 -28.90 -19.59 32.35
CA THR A 251 -28.36 -20.27 31.18
C THR A 251 -29.24 -19.90 29.99
N ASN A 252 -28.75 -19.07 29.08
CA ASN A 252 -29.33 -18.94 27.75
C ASN A 252 -28.38 -19.60 26.77
N THR A 253 -28.52 -20.91 26.66
CA THR A 253 -28.27 -21.64 25.44
C THR A 253 -29.20 -21.09 24.37
N VAL A 254 -28.70 -20.22 23.50
CA VAL A 254 -29.30 -20.01 22.19
C VAL A 254 -28.40 -20.71 21.19
N ALA A 255 -28.75 -21.97 20.93
CA ALA A 255 -28.35 -22.62 19.70
C ALA A 255 -28.92 -21.80 18.55
N SER A 256 -28.05 -21.09 17.84
CA SER A 256 -28.36 -20.58 16.51
C SER A 256 -27.68 -21.51 15.53
N GLU A 257 -28.48 -22.32 14.84
CA GLU A 257 -28.06 -23.08 13.66
C GLU A 257 -27.59 -22.09 12.59
N GLY A 258 -26.29 -21.82 12.59
CA GLY A 258 -25.56 -21.11 11.57
C GLY A 258 -24.15 -21.63 11.62
N VAL A 259 -23.59 -22.03 10.47
CA VAL A 259 -22.21 -22.53 10.36
C VAL A 259 -21.30 -21.56 11.13
N THR A 260 -20.76 -21.98 12.28
CA THR A 260 -19.85 -21.14 13.05
C THR A 260 -18.66 -20.85 12.14
N LYS A 261 -18.42 -19.58 11.85
CA LYS A 261 -17.32 -19.13 10.99
C LYS A 261 -16.02 -19.20 11.77
N ASP A 262 -15.68 -20.38 12.25
CA ASP A 262 -14.44 -20.58 13.00
C ASP A 262 -13.30 -20.79 12.01
N SER A 263 -12.20 -20.07 12.19
CA SER A 263 -10.94 -20.25 11.43
C SER A 263 -10.97 -19.84 9.96
N ILE A 264 -11.86 -18.93 9.55
CA ILE A 264 -11.86 -18.43 8.16
C ILE A 264 -11.03 -17.15 8.10
N PRO A 265 -9.93 -17.05 7.33
CA PRO A 265 -9.24 -15.80 7.09
C PRO A 265 -10.06 -14.87 6.17
N CYS A 266 -9.85 -13.55 6.26
CA CYS A 266 -10.55 -12.57 5.41
C CYS A 266 -10.20 -12.68 3.92
N LEU A 267 -8.99 -13.16 3.61
CA LEU A 267 -8.45 -13.35 2.27
C LEU A 267 -7.89 -14.75 2.11
N ASN A 268 -7.97 -15.32 0.91
CA ASN A 268 -7.36 -16.63 0.62
C ASN A 268 -5.95 -16.43 0.04
N VAL A 269 -4.93 -17.01 0.66
CA VAL A 269 -3.56 -17.03 0.14
C VAL A 269 -3.48 -18.05 -1.00
N LYS A 270 -2.72 -17.72 -2.06
CA LYS A 270 -2.47 -18.67 -3.15
C LYS A 270 -1.69 -19.88 -2.63
N THR A 271 -2.29 -21.05 -2.77
CA THR A 271 -1.69 -22.34 -2.37
C THR A 271 -0.80 -22.96 -3.45
N ARG A 272 -0.91 -22.50 -4.69
CA ARG A 272 -0.12 -23.03 -5.82
C ARG A 272 1.21 -22.27 -5.94
N PRO A 273 2.25 -22.89 -6.52
CA PRO A 273 3.49 -22.19 -6.83
C PRO A 273 3.24 -20.89 -7.62
N VAL A 274 3.72 -19.76 -7.10
CA VAL A 274 3.56 -18.43 -7.70
C VAL A 274 4.89 -17.99 -8.28
N ARG A 275 4.88 -17.54 -9.53
CA ARG A 275 6.01 -16.88 -10.18
C ARG A 275 6.17 -15.48 -9.60
N MET A 276 7.26 -15.23 -8.89
CA MET A 276 7.60 -13.95 -8.27
C MET A 276 8.79 -13.30 -8.99
N PRO A 277 8.61 -12.10 -9.58
CA PRO A 277 9.70 -11.41 -10.28
C PRO A 277 10.80 -10.97 -9.30
N PRO A 278 11.96 -10.51 -9.81
CA PRO A 278 12.96 -9.84 -8.99
C PRO A 278 12.37 -8.69 -8.15
N GLY A 279 12.89 -8.52 -6.94
CA GLY A 279 12.42 -7.56 -5.95
C GLY A 279 12.02 -8.23 -4.65
N TYR A 280 11.02 -7.67 -3.98
CA TYR A 280 10.49 -8.19 -2.73
C TYR A 280 9.53 -9.37 -3.02
N GLN A 281 9.95 -10.57 -2.62
CA GLN A 281 9.25 -11.84 -2.85
C GLN A 281 8.63 -12.30 -1.53
N ALA A 282 7.35 -12.68 -1.56
CA ALA A 282 6.62 -13.07 -0.35
C ALA A 282 7.12 -14.42 0.14
N GLU A 283 7.59 -14.48 1.39
CA GLU A 283 8.12 -15.69 2.01
C GLU A 283 7.09 -16.31 2.96
N LEU A 284 6.45 -15.48 3.79
CA LEU A 284 5.45 -15.88 4.77
C LEU A 284 4.26 -14.92 4.74
N VAL A 285 3.05 -15.47 4.81
CA VAL A 285 1.83 -14.73 5.10
C VAL A 285 1.29 -15.21 6.44
N ILE A 286 1.02 -14.28 7.35
CA ILE A 286 0.38 -14.53 8.63
C ILE A 286 -1.02 -13.94 8.55
N GLN A 287 -2.06 -14.71 8.89
CA GLN A 287 -3.45 -14.24 8.86
C GLN A 287 -4.09 -14.44 10.22
N LEU A 288 -4.67 -13.36 10.76
CA LEU A 288 -5.58 -13.48 11.88
C LEU A 288 -6.90 -14.06 11.36
N VAL A 289 -7.43 -15.05 12.05
CA VAL A 289 -8.68 -15.72 11.67
C VAL A 289 -9.80 -15.41 12.64
N TRP A 290 -11.02 -15.66 12.20
CA TRP A 290 -12.22 -15.56 13.05
C TRP A 290 -12.15 -16.55 14.21
N VAL A 291 -12.56 -16.09 15.39
CA VAL A 291 -12.58 -16.87 16.64
C VAL A 291 -13.93 -16.65 17.31
N ASP A 292 -14.63 -17.73 17.65
CA ASP A 292 -15.92 -17.72 18.35
C ASP A 292 -16.99 -16.83 17.66
N GLY A 293 -16.96 -16.78 16.33
CA GLY A 293 -17.87 -15.97 15.51
C GLY A 293 -17.52 -14.48 15.42
N GLU A 294 -16.48 -14.02 16.13
CA GLU A 294 -15.98 -12.64 16.05
C GLU A 294 -14.92 -12.48 14.93
N PRO A 295 -14.94 -11.36 14.19
CA PRO A 295 -13.95 -11.07 13.16
C PRO A 295 -12.55 -10.85 13.77
N PRO A 296 -11.47 -11.11 13.00
CA PRO A 296 -10.12 -10.85 13.47
C PRO A 296 -9.94 -9.37 13.82
N GLN A 297 -9.28 -9.09 14.94
CA GLN A 297 -8.96 -7.73 15.36
C GLN A 297 -7.96 -7.09 14.41
N GLN A 298 -8.08 -5.77 14.23
CA GLN A 298 -7.15 -5.01 13.41
C GLN A 298 -5.74 -5.01 14.03
N ILE A 299 -4.72 -5.16 13.19
CA ILE A 299 -3.33 -5.13 13.64
C ILE A 299 -3.00 -3.67 13.99
N THR A 300 -2.62 -3.39 15.23
CA THR A 300 -2.39 -2.00 15.69
C THR A 300 -0.91 -1.61 15.75
N SER A 301 -0.01 -2.58 15.73
CA SER A 301 1.44 -2.35 15.69
C SER A 301 2.16 -3.46 14.92
N LEU A 302 3.29 -3.12 14.32
CA LEU A 302 4.16 -4.03 13.59
C LEU A 302 5.62 -3.69 13.86
N ALA A 303 6.41 -4.67 14.27
CA ALA A 303 7.84 -4.56 14.45
C ALA A 303 8.51 -5.84 13.96
N VAL A 304 9.72 -5.70 13.42
CA VAL A 304 10.54 -6.84 12.95
C VAL A 304 11.96 -6.63 13.44
N SER A 305 12.59 -7.70 13.90
CA SER A 305 14.00 -7.75 14.22
C SER A 305 14.71 -8.75 13.30
N SER A 306 15.24 -8.22 12.20
CA SER A 306 16.01 -9.00 11.22
C SER A 306 17.21 -9.73 11.81
N ALA A 307 17.84 -9.18 12.85
CA ALA A 307 18.98 -9.79 13.55
C ALA A 307 18.61 -11.08 14.31
N TYR A 308 17.36 -11.22 14.74
CA TYR A 308 16.87 -12.37 15.51
C TYR A 308 15.86 -13.22 14.73
N GLY A 309 15.49 -12.82 13.51
CA GLY A 309 14.44 -13.48 12.74
C GLY A 309 13.06 -13.42 13.42
N MET A 310 12.79 -12.33 14.15
CA MET A 310 11.51 -12.09 14.84
C MET A 310 10.68 -11.02 14.14
#